data_AF-C7NJB8-F1
#
_entry.id   AF-C7NJB8-F1
#
_cell.length_a   1.000
_cell.length_b   1.000
_cell.length_c   1.000
_cell.angle_alpha   90.00
_cell.angle_beta   90.00
_cell.angle_gamma   90.00
#
_symmetry.space_group_name_H-M   'P 1'
#
loop_
_entity.id
_entity.type
_entity.pdbx_description
1 polymer ?
#
loop_
_entity_poly.entity_id
_entity_poly.type
_entity_poly.pdbx_seq_one_letter_code
_entity_poly.pdbx_strand_id
1 'polypeptide(L)'
;MLGRDLKIMPELKNITYDYGDGTTHGPTTNTGAPYPDGTITHTYETTDPVQPRITATYTGRYSLDGGPWRPLGIDVEVTGNPITLTPTEYTTELVQPPT
;
A
#
# COMPACT_ATOMS: atom_id res chain seq x y z
N MET A 1 39.71 -11.79 -8.43
CA MET A 1 38.80 -10.74 -8.92
C MET A 1 38.60 -9.76 -7.77
N LEU A 2 38.86 -8.47 -7.97
CA LEU A 2 38.59 -7.46 -6.94
C LEU A 2 37.15 -6.98 -7.12
N GLY A 3 36.29 -7.23 -6.13
CA GLY A 3 34.92 -6.72 -6.11
C GLY A 3 34.89 -5.20 -5.94
N ARG A 4 33.83 -4.57 -6.43
CA ARG A 4 33.51 -3.15 -6.17
C ARG A 4 32.46 -3.11 -5.06
N ASP A 5 32.61 -2.19 -4.12
CA ASP A 5 31.65 -2.05 -3.02
C ASP A 5 30.49 -1.17 -3.47
N LEU A 6 29.30 -1.74 -3.54
CA LEU A 6 28.07 -1.02 -3.86
C LEU A 6 27.13 -1.00 -2.64
N LYS A 7 26.74 0.20 -2.21
CA LYS A 7 25.70 0.40 -1.20
C LYS A 7 24.49 1.07 -1.84
N ILE A 8 23.30 0.59 -1.49
CA ILE A 8 22.02 1.13 -1.96
C ILE A 8 21.18 1.47 -0.72
N MET A 9 20.52 2.63 -0.76
CA MET A 9 19.58 3.08 0.26
C MET A 9 18.24 3.38 -0.43
N PRO A 10 17.28 2.43 -0.38
CA PRO A 10 15.94 2.63 -0.92
C PRO A 10 15.18 3.69 -0.14
N GLU A 11 14.38 4.48 -0.84
CA GLU A 11 13.54 5.53 -0.28
C GLU A 11 12.13 5.35 -0.84
N LEU A 12 11.12 5.27 0.04
CA LEU A 12 9.73 5.19 -0.41
C LEU A 12 9.36 6.50 -1.11
N LYS A 13 8.88 6.40 -2.35
CA LYS A 13 8.43 7.54 -3.14
C LYS A 13 6.93 7.76 -2.99
N ASN A 14 6.13 6.73 -3.20
CA ASN A 14 4.67 6.76 -3.07
C ASN A 14 4.08 5.34 -3.01
N ILE A 15 2.80 5.26 -2.69
CA ILE A 15 1.98 4.04 -2.63
C ILE A 15 0.70 4.27 -3.43
N THR A 16 0.29 3.26 -4.18
CA THR A 16 -1.04 3.16 -4.79
C THR A 16 -1.80 2.02 -4.13
N TYR A 17 -3.01 2.30 -3.67
CA TYR A 17 -3.96 1.35 -3.11
C TYR A 17 -4.93 0.92 -4.20
N ASP A 18 -5.00 -0.37 -4.47
CA ASP A 18 -5.98 -1.01 -5.36
C ASP A 18 -6.97 -1.75 -4.46
N TYR A 19 -8.24 -1.37 -4.51
CA TYR A 19 -9.26 -1.92 -3.62
C TYR A 19 -9.84 -3.25 -4.15
N GLY A 20 -9.46 -3.68 -5.35
CA GLY A 20 -9.90 -4.95 -5.93
C GLY A 20 -11.34 -4.94 -6.49
N ASP A 21 -12.04 -3.81 -6.40
CA ASP A 21 -13.37 -3.55 -6.98
C ASP A 21 -13.32 -2.65 -8.23
N GLY A 22 -12.11 -2.42 -8.76
CA GLY A 22 -11.86 -1.53 -9.89
C GLY A 22 -11.57 -0.08 -9.49
N THR A 23 -11.68 0.26 -8.20
CA THR A 23 -11.32 1.58 -7.69
C THR A 23 -9.92 1.59 -7.06
N THR A 24 -9.29 2.76 -7.07
CA THR A 24 -7.91 2.95 -6.57
C THR A 24 -7.76 4.27 -5.83
N HIS A 25 -6.81 4.34 -4.90
CA HIS A 25 -6.37 5.58 -4.26
C HIS A 25 -4.85 5.78 -4.40
N GLY A 26 -4.44 7.02 -4.67
CA GLY A 26 -3.04 7.39 -4.88
C GLY A 26 -2.70 7.66 -6.35
N PRO A 27 -1.40 7.76 -6.69
CA PRO A 27 -0.25 7.58 -5.79
C PRO A 27 -0.21 8.62 -4.67
N THR A 28 0.12 8.20 -3.45
CA THR A 28 0.17 9.04 -2.25
C THR A 28 1.39 8.71 -1.38
N THR A 29 1.84 9.64 -0.54
CA THR A 29 2.87 9.38 0.48
C THR A 29 2.27 8.92 1.82
N ASN A 30 0.94 8.98 1.97
CA ASN A 30 0.25 8.46 3.13
C ASN A 30 0.31 6.93 3.12
N THR A 31 0.87 6.34 4.17
CA THR A 31 1.01 4.88 4.33
C THR A 31 -0.21 4.22 4.98
N GLY A 32 -1.26 4.98 5.27
CA GLY A 32 -2.53 4.46 5.77
C GLY A 32 -2.65 4.33 7.27
N ALA A 33 -1.56 4.56 8.02
CA ALA A 33 -1.46 4.42 9.48
C ALA A 33 -1.83 3.01 10.02
N PRO A 34 -1.34 2.61 11.21
CA PRO A 34 -1.75 1.36 11.84
C PRO A 34 -3.22 1.39 12.26
N TYR A 35 -3.87 0.22 12.31
CA TYR A 35 -5.16 0.06 12.96
C TYR A 35 -5.06 0.40 14.47
N PRO A 36 -6.08 1.05 15.08
CA PRO A 36 -7.37 1.47 14.51
C PRO A 36 -7.37 2.84 13.83
N ASP A 37 -6.26 3.57 13.86
CA ASP A 37 -6.16 4.96 13.40
C ASP A 37 -5.95 5.09 11.88
N GLY A 38 -6.53 4.16 11.10
CA GLY A 38 -6.33 4.07 9.67
C GLY A 38 -6.73 5.36 8.93
N THR A 39 -5.83 5.90 8.10
CA THR A 39 -6.04 7.16 7.37
C THR A 39 -6.37 6.95 5.89
N ILE A 40 -6.30 5.70 5.40
CA ILE A 40 -6.79 5.29 4.09
C ILE A 40 -7.90 4.27 4.33
N THR A 41 -9.12 4.65 3.98
CA THR A 41 -10.32 3.83 4.12
C THR A 41 -11.07 3.78 2.80
N HIS A 42 -11.82 2.70 2.60
CA HIS A 42 -12.67 2.51 1.43
C HIS A 42 -13.95 1.79 1.83
N THR A 43 -15.06 2.17 1.20
CA THR A 43 -16.36 1.55 1.44
C THR A 43 -16.72 0.72 0.21
N TYR A 44 -16.94 -0.57 0.43
CA TYR A 44 -17.39 -1.48 -0.62
C TYR A 44 -18.92 -1.41 -0.76
N GLU A 45 -19.41 -1.30 -2.00
CA GLU A 45 -20.84 -1.22 -2.30
C GLU A 45 -21.50 -2.60 -2.51
N THR A 46 -20.70 -3.66 -2.62
CA THR A 46 -21.16 -5.03 -2.80
C THR A 46 -20.54 -5.96 -1.77
N THR A 47 -21.14 -7.14 -1.59
CA THR A 47 -20.67 -8.20 -0.69
C THR A 47 -19.85 -9.28 -1.44
N ASP A 48 -19.58 -9.07 -2.72
CA ASP A 48 -18.75 -9.97 -3.50
C ASP A 48 -17.31 -9.98 -2.94
N PRO A 49 -16.62 -11.13 -2.93
CA PRO A 49 -15.22 -11.19 -2.51
C PRO A 49 -14.33 -10.29 -3.35
N VAL A 50 -13.52 -9.47 -2.69
CA VAL A 50 -12.56 -8.55 -3.32
C VAL A 50 -11.13 -8.93 -2.95
N GLN A 51 -10.18 -8.46 -3.77
CA GLN A 51 -8.75 -8.76 -3.63
C GLN A 51 -7.91 -7.47 -3.58
N PRO A 52 -8.06 -6.63 -2.56
CA PRO A 52 -7.25 -5.42 -2.42
C PRO A 52 -5.77 -5.74 -2.27
N ARG A 53 -4.94 -4.81 -2.77
CA ARG A 53 -3.47 -4.87 -2.71
C ARG A 53 -2.87 -3.46 -2.74
N ILE A 54 -1.58 -3.37 -2.45
CA ILE A 54 -0.83 -2.12 -2.57
C ILE A 54 0.33 -2.28 -3.55
N THR A 55 0.67 -1.21 -4.25
CA THR A 55 1.92 -1.08 -5.01
C THR A 55 2.72 0.08 -4.44
N ALA A 56 3.92 -0.20 -3.95
CA ALA A 56 4.84 0.82 -3.44
C ALA A 56 5.91 1.12 -4.49
N THR A 57 6.08 2.40 -4.82
CA THR A 57 7.16 2.88 -5.67
C THR A 57 8.33 3.30 -4.79
N TYR A 58 9.50 2.71 -5.00
CA TYR A 58 10.74 3.08 -4.34
C TYR A 58 11.66 3.80 -5.33
N THR A 59 12.33 4.83 -4.85
CA THR A 59 13.55 5.36 -5.46
C THR A 59 14.71 5.10 -4.51
N GLY A 60 15.81 5.82 -4.64
CA GLY A 60 16.81 5.84 -3.60
C GLY A 60 18.11 6.48 -4.01
N ARG A 61 19.14 6.12 -3.27
CA ARG A 61 20.51 6.60 -3.48
C ARG A 61 21.47 5.42 -3.51
N TYR A 62 22.60 5.60 -4.19
CA TYR A 62 23.69 4.63 -4.20
C TYR A 62 25.05 5.28 -3.91
N SER A 63 25.98 4.50 -3.36
CA SER A 63 27.37 4.86 -3.13
C SER A 63 28.27 3.73 -3.64
N LEU A 64 29.32 4.10 -4.38
CA LEU A 64 30.27 3.20 -5.01
C LEU A 64 31.65 3.41 -4.40
N ASP A 65 32.25 2.34 -3.88
CA ASP A 65 33.56 2.31 -3.22
C ASP A 65 33.75 3.41 -2.15
N GLY A 66 32.68 3.66 -1.36
CA GLY A 66 32.69 4.70 -0.32
C GLY A 66 32.60 6.13 -0.84
N GLY A 67 32.35 6.33 -2.13
CA GLY A 67 32.10 7.64 -2.72
C GLY A 67 30.80 8.31 -2.25
N PRO A 68 30.53 9.55 -2.67
CA PRO A 68 29.33 10.27 -2.26
C PRO A 68 28.05 9.58 -2.71
N TRP A 69 26.98 9.72 -1.93
CA TRP A 69 25.65 9.26 -2.30
C TRP A 69 25.14 10.01 -3.54
N ARG A 70 24.66 9.27 -4.52
CA ARG A 70 24.08 9.79 -5.76
C ARG A 70 22.64 9.31 -5.91
N PRO A 71 21.74 10.10 -6.51
CA PRO A 71 20.41 9.62 -6.85
C PRO A 71 20.50 8.36 -7.71
N LEU A 72 19.66 7.37 -7.43
CA LEU A 72 19.61 6.12 -8.20
C LEU A 72 19.08 6.37 -9.62
N GLY A 73 18.24 7.41 -9.81
CA GLY A 73 17.75 7.83 -11.11
C GLY A 73 16.71 6.88 -11.75
N ILE A 74 16.29 5.86 -10.99
CA ILE A 74 15.24 4.92 -11.38
C ILE A 74 14.21 4.83 -10.25
N ASP A 75 13.00 4.43 -10.63
CA ASP A 75 11.97 3.99 -9.71
C ASP A 75 11.79 2.47 -9.85
N VAL A 76 11.46 1.81 -8.75
CA VAL A 76 11.17 0.37 -8.69
C VAL A 76 9.82 0.19 -8.01
N GLU A 77 8.90 -0.50 -8.68
CA GLU A 77 7.59 -0.84 -8.10
C GLU A 77 7.66 -2.20 -7.41
N VAL A 78 7.06 -2.29 -6.22
CA VAL A 78 6.87 -3.51 -5.46
C VAL A 78 5.39 -3.67 -5.15
N THR A 79 4.75 -4.64 -5.80
CA THR A 79 3.34 -4.96 -5.57
C THR A 79 3.22 -6.07 -4.54
N GLY A 80 2.42 -5.83 -3.51
CA GLY A 80 2.08 -6.84 -2.50
C GLY A 80 1.14 -7.89 -3.05
N ASN A 81 1.15 -9.08 -2.43
CA ASN A 81 0.14 -10.10 -2.70
C ASN A 81 -1.23 -9.58 -2.26
N PRO A 82 -2.29 -9.82 -3.06
CA PRO A 82 -3.64 -9.44 -2.65
C PRO A 82 -4.08 -10.25 -1.44
N ILE A 83 -4.94 -9.65 -0.61
CA ILE A 83 -5.65 -10.33 0.46
C ILE A 83 -7.11 -10.49 0.07
N THR A 84 -7.73 -11.62 0.38
CA THR A 84 -9.17 -11.79 0.15
C THR A 84 -9.95 -11.17 1.30
N LEU A 85 -10.87 -10.27 0.97
CA LEU A 85 -11.89 -9.77 1.89
C LEU A 85 -13.27 -10.18 1.41
N THR A 86 -14.16 -10.49 2.35
CA THR A 86 -15.59 -10.72 2.09
C THR A 86 -16.36 -9.61 2.82
N PRO A 87 -16.77 -8.53 2.12
CA PRO A 87 -17.54 -7.47 2.74
C PRO A 87 -18.87 -8.01 3.27
N THR A 88 -19.27 -7.56 4.46
CA THR A 88 -20.52 -7.98 5.11
C THR A 88 -21.49 -6.83 5.19
N GLU A 89 -22.75 -7.08 4.85
CA GLU A 89 -23.85 -6.14 5.08
C GLU A 89 -24.45 -6.37 6.47
N TYR A 90 -24.76 -5.28 7.18
CA TYR A 90 -25.51 -5.32 8.43
C TYR A 90 -26.85 -4.63 8.23
N THR A 91 -27.94 -5.38 8.34
CA THR A 91 -29.30 -4.82 8.37
C THR A 91 -29.70 -4.56 9.82
N THR A 92 -30.06 -3.33 10.14
CA THR A 92 -30.68 -3.01 11.44
C THR A 92 -32.20 -3.23 11.33
N GLU A 93 -32.76 -4.04 12.23
CA GLU A 93 -34.21 -4.19 12.38
C GLU A 93 -34.68 -3.46 13.64
N LEU A 94 -35.70 -2.62 13.52
CA LEU A 94 -36.32 -1.98 14.68
C LEU A 94 -37.18 -3.00 15.42
N VAL A 95 -36.72 -3.45 16.59
CA VAL A 95 -37.48 -4.35 17.46
C VAL A 95 -38.39 -3.53 18.39
N GLN A 96 -39.68 -3.86 18.44
CA GLN A 96 -40.61 -3.28 19.41
C GLN A 96 -40.16 -3.68 20.85
N PRO A 97 -40.15 -2.75 21.83
CA PRO A 97 -39.79 -3.08 23.21
C PRO A 97 -40.80 -4.07 23.83
N PRO A 98 -40.37 -4.94 24.77
CA PRO A 98 -41.28 -5.87 25.45
C PRO A 98 -42.34 -5.12 26.28
N THR A 99 -43.57 -5.63 26.26
CA THR A 99 -44.75 -5.10 26.98
C THR A 99 -44.67 -5.31 28.49
#